data_AF-A0A9E0KXT5-F1
#
_entry.id   AF-A0A9E0KXT5-F1
#
_cell.length_a   1.000
_cell.length_b   1.000
_cell.length_c   1.000
_cell.angle_alpha   90.00
_cell.angle_beta   90.00
_cell.angle_gamma   90.00
#
_symmetry.space_group_name_H-M   'P 1'
#
loop_
_entity.id
_entity.type
_entity.pdbx_description
1 polymer ?
#
loop_
_entity_poly.entity_id
_entity_poly.type
_entity_poly.pdbx_seq_one_letter_code
_entity_poly.pdbx_strand_id
1 'polypeptide(L)'
;MKKITLINGCRFLLLLATLGLANSVMASQASISHSARNACNEMSDDLTGEARRQAIAICVRKKTQATNVPPIFAKVSECNRKAGEMSGDARTVFMDDCIKNN
;
A
#
# COMPACT_ATOMS: atom_id res chain seq x y z
N MET A 1 -21.31 55.99 18.37
CA MET A 1 -20.07 55.21 18.07
C MET A 1 -20.45 53.72 18.02
N LYS A 2 -19.95 53.00 17.00
CA LYS A 2 -19.76 51.52 16.81
C LYS A 2 -20.09 50.61 18.03
N LYS A 3 -20.64 49.38 17.97
CA LYS A 3 -20.76 48.36 16.90
C LYS A 3 -21.43 47.07 17.50
N ILE A 4 -22.11 46.30 16.64
CA ILE A 4 -22.28 44.82 16.63
C ILE A 4 -23.25 44.18 17.64
N THR A 5 -24.41 43.78 17.10
CA THR A 5 -25.27 42.67 17.52
C THR A 5 -24.73 41.36 16.94
N LEU A 6 -24.53 40.30 17.74
CA LEU A 6 -24.90 38.88 17.44
C LEU A 6 -24.33 37.88 18.48
N ILE A 7 -25.25 37.15 19.12
CA ILE A 7 -25.18 35.74 19.61
C ILE A 7 -24.16 35.51 20.74
N ASN A 8 -24.48 35.64 22.03
CA ASN A 8 -25.51 34.98 22.85
C ASN A 8 -25.49 33.44 22.80
N GLY A 9 -25.10 32.80 23.92
CA GLY A 9 -25.54 31.42 24.20
C GLY A 9 -24.47 30.39 24.55
N CYS A 10 -23.37 30.74 25.23
CA CYS A 10 -22.60 29.71 25.94
C CYS A 10 -23.34 29.38 27.24
N ARG A 11 -24.16 28.31 27.21
CA ARG A 11 -24.71 27.51 28.33
C ARG A 11 -26.16 27.12 28.04
N PHE A 12 -26.38 25.93 27.51
CA PHE A 12 -27.10 24.86 28.21
C PHE A 12 -27.21 23.63 27.31
N LEU A 13 -26.86 22.47 27.88
CA LEU A 13 -27.42 21.14 27.61
C LEU A 13 -27.52 20.66 26.15
N LEU A 14 -26.74 19.62 25.81
CA LEU A 14 -27.31 18.30 25.50
C LEU A 14 -26.24 17.21 25.32
N LEU A 15 -26.39 16.18 26.15
CA LEU A 15 -25.88 14.83 26.02
C LEU A 15 -26.21 14.24 24.62
N LEU A 16 -25.21 13.74 23.89
CA LEU A 16 -25.33 12.74 22.82
C LEU A 16 -23.98 12.00 22.77
N ALA A 17 -23.82 10.86 23.44
CA ALA A 17 -24.23 9.53 23.01
C ALA A 17 -23.65 9.11 21.64
N THR A 18 -22.52 8.40 21.71
CA THR A 18 -22.22 7.17 20.95
C THR A 18 -22.41 7.20 19.43
N LEU A 19 -21.41 7.69 18.69
CA LEU A 19 -21.07 7.14 17.37
C LEU A 19 -19.57 6.84 17.32
N GLY A 20 -19.17 5.79 18.03
CA GLY A 20 -17.96 5.04 17.70
C GLY A 20 -18.29 4.19 16.48
N LEU A 21 -18.04 4.72 15.28
CA LEU A 21 -17.97 3.91 14.07
C LEU A 21 -16.78 2.96 14.23
N ALA A 22 -17.06 1.78 14.78
CA ALA A 22 -16.18 0.63 14.67
C ALA A 22 -16.14 0.25 13.18
N ASN A 23 -15.23 0.88 12.44
CA ASN A 23 -14.76 0.32 11.19
C ASN A 23 -13.96 -0.93 11.57
N SER A 24 -14.66 -2.06 11.62
CA SER A 24 -14.03 -3.38 11.57
C SER A 24 -13.16 -3.39 10.32
N VAL A 25 -11.86 -3.29 10.55
CA VAL A 25 -10.81 -3.51 9.57
C VAL A 25 -11.12 -4.83 8.87
N MET A 26 -11.50 -4.77 7.59
CA MET A 26 -11.56 -5.95 6.75
C MET A 26 -10.13 -6.48 6.64
N ALA A 27 -9.79 -7.47 7.47
CA ALA A 27 -8.59 -8.29 7.31
C ALA A 27 -8.76 -9.05 5.99
N SER A 28 -8.21 -8.47 4.94
CA SER A 28 -8.26 -8.99 3.59
C SER A 28 -7.41 -10.26 3.48
N GLN A 29 -8.05 -11.30 2.95
CA GLN A 29 -7.49 -12.35 2.09
C GLN A 29 -5.95 -12.36 1.95
N ALA A 30 -5.23 -12.93 2.93
CA ALA A 30 -3.76 -13.00 2.91
C ALA A 30 -3.23 -14.38 3.31
N SER A 31 -3.90 -15.47 2.92
CA SER A 31 -3.54 -16.82 3.37
C SER A 31 -2.26 -17.37 2.73
N ILE A 32 -1.91 -16.98 1.50
CA ILE A 32 -0.66 -17.44 0.84
C ILE A 32 0.52 -16.49 1.13
N SER A 33 0.24 -15.20 1.33
CA SER A 33 1.25 -14.16 1.62
C SER A 33 1.82 -14.26 3.04
N HIS A 34 0.98 -14.54 4.05
CA HIS A 34 1.42 -14.58 5.44
C HIS A 34 2.32 -15.79 5.77
N SER A 35 2.00 -16.98 5.25
CA SER A 35 2.79 -18.20 5.51
C SER A 35 4.18 -18.11 4.87
N ALA A 36 4.28 -17.59 3.65
CA ALA A 36 5.56 -17.33 2.99
C ALA A 36 6.40 -16.29 3.74
N ARG A 37 5.79 -15.21 4.23
CA ARG A 37 6.47 -14.18 5.03
C ARG A 37 7.04 -14.73 6.33
N ASN A 38 6.28 -15.55 7.06
CA ASN A 38 6.75 -16.10 8.34
C ASN A 38 7.97 -17.01 8.15
N ALA A 39 7.95 -17.90 7.15
CA ALA A 39 9.10 -18.74 6.83
C ALA A 39 10.32 -17.92 6.36
N CYS A 40 10.11 -16.83 5.62
CA CYS A 40 11.20 -15.95 5.20
C CYS A 40 11.77 -15.10 6.35
N ASN A 41 10.95 -14.73 7.33
CA ASN A 41 11.38 -14.01 8.51
C ASN A 41 12.28 -14.87 9.41
N GLU A 42 11.97 -16.17 9.52
CA GLU A 42 12.76 -17.15 10.29
C GLU A 42 14.14 -17.38 9.67
N MET A 43 14.21 -17.47 8.33
CA MET A 43 15.47 -17.62 7.58
C MET A 43 16.36 -16.37 7.58
N SER A 44 15.92 -15.28 8.20
CA SER A 44 16.63 -13.99 8.25
C SER A 44 16.74 -13.47 9.68
N ASP A 45 16.78 -14.34 10.69
CA ASP A 45 16.88 -13.93 12.10
C ASP A 45 18.22 -13.27 12.43
N ASP A 46 19.27 -13.69 11.73
CA ASP A 46 20.65 -13.27 11.88
C ASP A 46 20.93 -11.92 11.20
N LEU A 47 20.02 -11.49 10.32
CA LEU A 47 20.10 -10.24 9.60
C LEU A 47 19.36 -9.13 10.34
N THR A 48 19.93 -7.93 10.32
CA THR A 48 19.30 -6.73 10.90
C THR A 48 19.20 -5.61 9.86
N GLY A 49 18.42 -4.57 10.18
CA GLY A 49 18.32 -3.36 9.37
C GLY A 49 17.88 -3.61 7.93
N GLU A 50 18.58 -2.97 6.99
CA GLU A 50 18.29 -3.00 5.56
C GLU A 50 18.55 -4.37 4.93
N ALA A 51 19.62 -5.06 5.37
CA ALA A 51 19.96 -6.40 4.90
C ALA A 51 18.82 -7.40 5.16
N ARG A 52 18.19 -7.31 6.34
CA ARG A 52 17.02 -8.14 6.70
C ARG A 52 15.82 -7.87 5.79
N ARG A 53 15.51 -6.59 5.53
CA ARG A 53 14.38 -6.21 4.67
C ARG A 53 14.55 -6.74 3.25
N GLN A 54 15.76 -6.65 2.70
CA GLN A 54 16.06 -7.14 1.36
C GLN A 54 16.01 -8.67 1.30
N ALA A 55 16.58 -9.36 2.29
CA ALA A 55 16.52 -10.83 2.37
C ALA A 55 15.09 -11.36 2.42
N ILE A 56 14.24 -10.77 3.26
CA ILE A 56 12.81 -11.14 3.34
C ILE A 56 12.11 -10.85 2.01
N ALA A 57 12.35 -9.69 1.39
CA ALA A 57 11.71 -9.33 0.12
C ALA A 57 12.09 -10.29 -1.03
N ILE A 58 13.36 -10.67 -1.12
CA ILE A 58 13.85 -11.65 -2.09
C ILE A 58 13.25 -13.03 -1.81
N CYS A 59 13.26 -13.47 -0.55
CA CYS A 59 12.71 -14.77 -0.16
C CYS A 59 11.20 -14.86 -0.46
N VAL A 60 10.42 -13.85 -0.05
CA VAL A 60 8.98 -13.80 -0.31
C VAL A 60 8.74 -13.83 -1.81
N ARG A 61 9.43 -13.00 -2.61
CA ARG A 61 9.30 -13.03 -4.08
C ARG A 61 9.64 -14.37 -4.70
N LYS A 62 10.64 -15.10 -4.18
CA LYS A 62 10.99 -16.45 -4.64
C LYS A 62 9.92 -17.47 -4.26
N LYS A 63 9.41 -17.43 -3.03
CA LYS A 63 8.36 -18.34 -2.54
C LYS A 63 6.99 -18.07 -3.18
N THR A 64 6.70 -16.83 -3.55
CA THR A 64 5.48 -16.45 -4.28
C THR A 64 5.62 -16.56 -5.79
N GLN A 65 6.84 -16.77 -6.31
CA GLN A 65 7.07 -17.08 -7.72
C GLN A 65 6.75 -18.55 -7.99
N ALA A 66 5.47 -18.86 -7.97
CA ALA A 66 4.86 -19.88 -8.83
C ALA A 66 3.35 -19.77 -8.73
N THR A 67 2.71 -19.63 -9.90
CA THR A 67 1.31 -19.98 -10.27
C THR A 67 0.20 -18.93 -10.31
N ASN A 68 0.35 -17.67 -9.89
CA ASN A 68 -0.72 -16.67 -10.09
C ASN A 68 -0.20 -15.22 -10.05
N VAL A 69 0.73 -14.86 -10.93
CA VAL A 69 0.96 -13.44 -11.22
C VAL A 69 0.01 -13.09 -12.36
N PRO A 70 -1.06 -12.31 -12.15
CA PRO A 70 -1.93 -11.91 -13.24
C PRO A 70 -1.08 -11.31 -14.37
N PRO A 71 -1.35 -11.63 -15.65
CA PRO A 71 -0.49 -11.25 -16.79
C PRO A 71 -0.09 -9.77 -16.80
N ILE A 72 -0.97 -8.91 -16.28
CA ILE A 72 -0.73 -7.48 -16.12
C ILE A 72 0.47 -7.14 -15.23
N PHE A 73 0.73 -7.86 -14.13
CA PHE A 73 1.85 -7.55 -13.23
C PHE A 73 3.20 -7.96 -13.82
N ALA A 74 3.23 -9.04 -14.60
CA ALA A 74 4.42 -9.43 -15.36
C ALA A 74 4.74 -8.36 -16.43
N LYS A 75 3.73 -7.90 -17.16
CA LYS A 75 3.85 -6.83 -18.15
C LYS A 75 4.32 -5.51 -17.53
N VAL A 76 3.73 -5.10 -16.41
CA VAL A 76 4.14 -3.90 -15.67
C VAL A 76 5.62 -3.98 -15.25
N SER A 77 6.08 -5.14 -14.78
CA SER A 77 7.48 -5.33 -14.39
C SER A 77 8.43 -5.16 -15.59
N GLU A 78 8.07 -5.73 -16.73
CA GLU A 78 8.82 -5.59 -17.98
C GLU A 78 8.82 -4.15 -18.51
N CYS A 79 7.67 -3.45 -18.47
CA CYS A 79 7.58 -2.05 -18.82
C CYS A 79 8.45 -1.19 -17.92
N ASN A 80 8.42 -1.41 -16.59
CA ASN A 80 9.31 -0.73 -15.65
C ASN A 80 10.79 -0.92 -15.99
N ARG A 81 11.19 -2.12 -16.40
CA ARG A 81 12.56 -2.40 -16.84
C ARG A 81 12.92 -1.63 -18.12
N LYS A 82 12.00 -1.55 -19.09
CA LYS A 82 12.21 -0.85 -20.37
C LYS A 82 12.24 0.67 -20.23
N ALA A 83 11.53 1.23 -19.25
CA ALA A 83 11.55 2.67 -19.00
C ALA A 83 12.93 3.20 -18.58
N GLY A 84 13.79 2.35 -18.00
CA GLY A 84 15.13 2.74 -17.59
C GLY A 84 15.11 4.00 -16.71
N GLU A 85 15.85 5.02 -17.14
CA GLU A 85 15.99 6.31 -16.44
C GLU A 85 14.84 7.31 -16.75
N MET A 86 13.83 6.91 -17.52
CA MET A 86 12.68 7.79 -17.80
C MET A 86 12.03 8.24 -16.50
N SER A 87 11.68 9.52 -16.43
CA SER A 87 10.98 10.11 -15.30
C SER A 87 9.94 11.13 -15.78
N GLY A 88 9.09 11.60 -14.85
CA GLY A 88 8.03 12.56 -15.15
C GLY A 88 7.06 12.06 -16.23
N ASP A 89 6.57 13.00 -17.04
CA ASP A 89 5.54 12.75 -18.05
C ASP A 89 5.98 11.73 -19.10
N ALA A 90 7.27 11.73 -19.47
CA ALA A 90 7.83 10.78 -20.42
C ALA A 90 7.68 9.32 -19.95
N ARG A 91 7.92 9.06 -18.65
CA ARG A 91 7.71 7.73 -18.07
C ARG A 91 6.24 7.36 -18.04
N THR A 92 5.35 8.29 -17.70
CA THR A 92 3.91 8.03 -17.63
C THR A 92 3.37 7.64 -19.00
N VAL A 93 3.67 8.42 -20.04
CA VAL A 93 3.26 8.13 -21.42
C VAL A 93 3.80 6.78 -21.89
N PHE A 94 5.08 6.50 -21.62
CA PHE A 94 5.68 5.22 -21.95
C PHE A 94 5.01 4.03 -21.24
N MET A 95 4.71 4.15 -19.94
CA MET A 95 4.03 3.09 -19.18
C MET A 95 2.65 2.81 -19.74
N ASP A 96 1.90 3.88 -20.03
CA ASP A 96 0.56 3.79 -20.59
C ASP A 96 0.56 3.04 -21.92
N ASP A 97 1.47 3.38 -22.82
CA ASP A 97 1.62 2.71 -24.10
C ASP A 97 2.10 1.26 -23.94
N CYS A 98 3.13 1.05 -23.12
CA CYS A 98 3.73 -0.27 -22.90
C CYS A 98 2.75 -1.26 -22.28
N ILE A 99 1.90 -0.83 -21.35
CA ILE A 99 0.91 -1.71 -20.68
C ILE A 99 -0.27 -2.00 -21.61
N LYS A 100 -0.69 -1.04 -22.46
CA LYS A 100 -1.81 -1.20 -23.41
C LYS A 100 -1.46 -2.08 -24.61
N ASN A 101 -0.20 -2.04 -25.07
CA ASN A 101 0.28 -2.86 -26.17
C ASN A 101 0.74 -4.23 -25.65
N ASN A 102 -0.14 -5.24 -25.72
CA ASN A 102 0.06 -6.57 -25.14
C ASN A 102 1.19 -7.36 -25.81
#